data_AF-A0A6G3PWJ7-F1
#
_entry.id   AF-A0A6G3PWJ7-F1
#
_cell.length_a   1.000
_cell.length_b   1.000
_cell.length_c   1.000
_cell.angle_alpha   90.00
_cell.angle_beta   90.00
_cell.angle_gamma   90.00
#
_symmetry.space_group_name_H-M   'P 1'
#
loop_
_entity.id
_entity.type
_entity.pdbx_description
1 polymer ?
#
loop_
_entity_poly.entity_id
_entity_poly.type
_entity_poly.pdbx_seq_one_letter_code
_entity_poly.pdbx_strand_id
1 'polypeptide(L)'
;MTDRAETATVTAEGAADGTAPGPDPVEEAARAWWIRVASPDGAPPAPDADFFAVGCTSLQAVMVTGGISEDLDEEVPVRLLLQNSRYGAFVTALRAFLATPDDEAADPGRPAW
;
A
#
# COMPACT_ATOMS: atom_id res chain seq x y z
N MET A 1 37.98 51.12 1.13
CA MET A 1 37.25 51.41 2.38
C MET A 1 36.64 50.11 2.83
N THR A 2 37.39 49.42 3.69
CA THR A 2 37.10 48.25 4.55
C THR A 2 36.13 47.17 4.05
N ASP A 3 36.76 46.07 3.61
CA ASP A 3 36.29 44.70 3.75
C ASP A 3 36.01 44.37 5.23
N ARG A 4 34.88 43.69 5.50
CA ARG A 4 34.66 42.95 6.74
C ARG A 4 34.20 41.54 6.39
N ALA A 5 35.17 40.65 6.25
CA ALA A 5 34.99 39.22 6.48
C ALA A 5 34.41 38.93 7.88
N GLU A 6 33.60 37.87 7.96
CA GLU A 6 33.54 36.85 9.03
C GLU A 6 32.38 35.89 8.68
N THR A 7 32.60 34.87 7.85
CA THR A 7 32.89 33.47 8.24
C THR A 7 31.99 32.89 9.33
N ALA A 8 31.10 31.96 8.94
CA ALA A 8 30.92 30.69 9.65
C ALA A 8 30.28 29.67 8.71
N THR A 9 31.13 28.86 8.11
CA THR A 9 30.82 27.51 7.68
C THR A 9 30.33 26.71 8.90
N VAL A 10 29.15 26.10 8.82
CA VAL A 10 28.92 24.84 9.53
C VAL A 10 28.68 23.76 8.50
N THR A 11 29.75 23.02 8.24
CA THR A 11 29.67 21.64 7.78
C THR A 11 29.23 20.81 8.98
N ALA A 12 28.12 20.09 8.81
CA ALA A 12 27.89 18.84 9.53
C ALA A 12 27.70 17.76 8.47
N GLU A 13 28.74 16.95 8.29
CA GLU A 13 28.69 15.66 7.61
C GLU A 13 28.05 14.62 8.54
N GLY A 14 27.20 13.75 7.96
CA GLY A 14 27.16 12.33 8.30
C GLY A 14 26.13 11.83 9.31
N ALA A 15 25.27 10.92 8.82
CA ALA A 15 24.41 9.94 9.51
C ALA A 15 23.14 10.50 10.19
N ALA A 16 21.92 10.16 9.78
CA ALA A 16 21.42 9.03 9.00
C ALA A 16 20.70 9.50 7.73
N ASP A 17 20.78 8.70 6.66
CA ASP A 17 19.82 8.78 5.56
C ASP A 17 18.45 8.32 6.10
N GLY A 18 17.77 9.24 6.79
CA GLY A 18 16.35 9.15 7.06
C GLY A 18 15.64 9.62 5.81
N THR A 19 15.73 8.83 4.72
CA THR A 19 14.73 8.90 3.66
C THR A 19 13.39 8.79 4.38
N ALA A 20 12.67 9.92 4.51
CA ALA A 20 11.24 9.86 4.76
C ALA A 20 10.73 8.86 3.74
N PRO A 21 10.03 7.78 4.15
CA PRO A 21 9.60 6.78 3.18
C PRO A 21 8.92 7.55 2.06
N GLY A 22 9.39 7.31 0.84
CA GLY A 22 8.75 7.84 -0.35
C GLY A 22 7.26 7.44 -0.34
N PRO A 23 6.46 7.94 -1.29
CA PRO A 23 5.08 7.48 -1.42
C PRO A 23 5.03 5.94 -1.33
N ASP A 24 4.19 5.42 -0.43
CA ASP A 24 4.10 3.97 -0.23
C ASP A 24 3.31 3.37 -1.41
N PRO A 25 3.97 2.62 -2.31
CA PRO A 25 3.32 2.11 -3.52
C PRO A 25 2.14 1.19 -3.18
N VAL A 26 2.19 0.49 -2.05
CA VAL A 26 1.12 -0.41 -1.60
C VAL A 26 -0.13 0.38 -1.26
N GLU A 27 0.03 1.46 -0.49
CA GLU A 27 -1.09 2.32 -0.12
C GLU A 27 -1.62 3.09 -1.34
N GLU A 28 -0.75 3.52 -2.25
CA GLU A 28 -1.14 4.21 -3.48
C GLU A 28 -2.00 3.33 -4.39
N ALA A 29 -1.58 2.10 -4.67
CA ALA A 29 -2.36 1.14 -5.45
C ALA A 29 -3.71 0.84 -4.78
N ALA A 30 -3.68 0.55 -3.46
CA ALA A 30 -4.90 0.30 -2.70
C ALA A 30 -5.86 1.50 -2.72
N ARG A 31 -5.33 2.72 -2.58
CA ARG A 31 -6.11 3.97 -2.64
C ARG A 31 -6.74 4.16 -4.01
N ALA A 32 -5.96 3.99 -5.07
CA ALA A 32 -6.41 4.18 -6.44
C ALA A 32 -7.59 3.25 -6.77
N TRP A 33 -7.45 1.96 -6.45
CA TRP A 33 -8.50 0.97 -6.70
C TRP A 33 -9.72 1.14 -5.80
N TRP A 34 -9.52 1.54 -4.54
CA TRP A 34 -10.64 1.84 -3.65
C TRP A 34 -11.46 3.02 -4.17
N ILE A 35 -10.80 4.11 -4.57
CA ILE A 35 -11.47 5.29 -5.12
C ILE A 35 -12.28 4.90 -6.36
N ARG A 36 -11.65 4.17 -7.28
CA ARG A 36 -12.28 3.73 -8.55
C ARG A 36 -13.56 2.92 -8.33
N VAL A 37 -13.62 2.11 -7.27
CA VAL A 37 -14.70 1.13 -7.07
C VAL A 37 -15.74 1.58 -6.05
N ALA A 38 -15.34 2.33 -5.04
CA ALA A 38 -16.16 2.65 -3.86
C ALA A 38 -16.41 4.15 -3.67
N SER A 39 -15.76 5.04 -4.42
CA SER A 39 -15.84 6.51 -4.22
C SER A 39 -16.37 7.23 -5.47
N PRO A 40 -17.69 7.44 -5.59
CA PRO A 40 -18.28 8.09 -6.77
C PRO A 40 -17.76 9.53 -6.98
N ASP A 41 -17.41 10.22 -5.90
CA ASP A 41 -16.91 11.60 -5.92
C ASP A 41 -15.38 11.69 -6.02
N GLY A 42 -14.68 10.55 -6.14
CA GLY A 42 -13.21 10.53 -6.21
C GLY A 42 -12.48 10.79 -4.89
N ALA A 43 -13.20 10.94 -3.78
CA ALA A 43 -12.61 11.22 -2.47
C ALA A 43 -11.80 10.03 -1.93
N PRO A 44 -10.63 10.27 -1.33
CA PRO A 44 -9.86 9.21 -0.72
C PRO A 44 -10.59 8.60 0.48
N PRO A 45 -10.47 7.27 0.71
CA PRO A 45 -11.09 6.61 1.84
C PRO A 45 -10.49 7.07 3.17
N ALA A 46 -11.35 7.19 4.19
CA ALA A 46 -10.91 7.28 5.58
C ALA A 46 -10.33 5.93 6.05
N PRO A 47 -9.43 5.89 7.04
CA PRO A 47 -8.84 4.63 7.54
C PRO A 47 -9.88 3.61 8.05
N ASP A 48 -11.00 4.09 8.57
CA ASP A 48 -12.11 3.30 9.10
C ASP A 48 -13.23 3.04 8.07
N ALA A 49 -13.10 3.56 6.84
CA ALA A 49 -14.06 3.32 5.77
C ALA A 49 -14.17 1.82 5.49
N ASP A 50 -15.37 1.27 5.67
CA ASP A 50 -15.65 -0.14 5.42
C ASP A 50 -16.21 -0.34 4.01
N PHE A 51 -15.58 -1.26 3.27
CA PHE A 51 -15.89 -1.56 1.88
C PHE A 51 -17.34 -2.03 1.69
N PHE A 52 -17.87 -2.84 2.60
CA PHE A 52 -19.22 -3.37 2.50
C PHE A 52 -20.28 -2.41 3.04
N ALA A 53 -19.91 -1.54 3.99
CA ALA A 53 -20.82 -0.52 4.51
C ALA A 53 -21.23 0.52 3.45
N VAL A 54 -20.38 0.76 2.45
CA VAL A 54 -20.68 1.65 1.32
C VAL A 54 -21.41 0.95 0.16
N GLY A 55 -21.80 -0.31 0.34
CA GLY A 55 -22.58 -1.09 -0.63
C GLY A 55 -21.76 -1.82 -1.69
N CYS A 56 -20.42 -1.89 -1.55
CA CYS A 56 -19.63 -2.71 -2.45
C CYS A 56 -19.86 -4.21 -2.23
N THR A 57 -19.64 -4.98 -3.28
CA THR A 57 -19.89 -6.43 -3.34
C THR A 57 -18.61 -7.24 -3.39
N SER A 58 -18.71 -8.56 -3.23
CA SER A 58 -17.56 -9.46 -3.38
C SER A 58 -16.94 -9.41 -4.78
N LEU A 59 -17.73 -9.17 -5.84
CA LEU A 59 -17.18 -9.00 -7.19
C LEU A 59 -16.33 -7.73 -7.27
N GLN A 60 -16.77 -6.65 -6.62
CA GLN A 60 -15.98 -5.43 -6.50
C GLN A 60 -14.71 -5.65 -5.67
N ALA A 61 -14.75 -6.50 -4.65
CA ALA A 61 -13.55 -6.90 -3.91
C ALA A 61 -12.55 -7.66 -4.80
N VAL A 62 -13.03 -8.55 -5.68
CA VAL A 62 -12.21 -9.23 -6.68
C VAL A 62 -11.60 -8.22 -7.65
N MET A 63 -12.36 -7.23 -8.13
CA MET A 63 -11.83 -6.19 -9.02
C MET A 63 -10.75 -5.33 -8.36
N VAL A 64 -10.96 -4.93 -7.10
CA VAL A 64 -9.95 -4.16 -6.34
C VAL A 64 -8.67 -4.97 -6.17
N THR A 65 -8.79 -6.22 -5.72
CA THR A 65 -7.59 -7.05 -5.46
C THR A 65 -6.88 -7.45 -6.74
N GLY A 66 -7.58 -7.84 -7.80
CA GLY A 66 -6.97 -8.13 -9.11
C GLY A 66 -6.30 -6.91 -9.74
N GLY A 67 -6.89 -5.73 -9.59
CA GLY A 67 -6.27 -4.50 -10.07
C GLY A 67 -5.00 -4.11 -9.30
N ILE A 68 -5.00 -4.28 -7.98
CA ILE A 68 -3.79 -4.10 -7.17
C ILE A 68 -2.73 -5.13 -7.56
N SER A 69 -3.12 -6.39 -7.84
CA SER A 69 -2.20 -7.42 -8.30
C SER A 69 -1.50 -7.03 -9.60
N GLU A 70 -2.24 -6.47 -10.56
CA GLU A 70 -1.69 -5.97 -11.82
C GLU A 70 -0.75 -4.78 -11.62
N ASP A 71 -1.11 -3.83 -10.75
CA ASP A 71 -0.30 -2.63 -10.49
C ASP A 71 1.01 -2.94 -9.73
N LEU A 72 1.00 -3.95 -8.87
CA LEU A 72 2.14 -4.34 -8.02
C LEU A 72 2.93 -5.55 -8.54
N ASP A 73 2.48 -6.19 -9.62
CA ASP A 73 3.04 -7.43 -10.17
C ASP A 73 3.12 -8.58 -9.13
N GLU A 74 2.07 -8.72 -8.30
CA GLU A 74 2.01 -9.67 -7.18
C GLU A 74 0.62 -10.30 -7.04
N GLU A 75 0.51 -11.55 -6.61
CA GLU A 75 -0.78 -12.25 -6.51
C GLU A 75 -1.51 -11.92 -5.20
N VAL A 76 -2.24 -10.80 -5.17
CA VAL A 76 -3.02 -10.38 -4.01
C VAL A 76 -4.30 -11.21 -3.86
N PRO A 77 -4.46 -12.04 -2.80
CA PRO A 77 -5.65 -12.85 -2.64
C PRO A 77 -6.85 -12.02 -2.17
N VAL A 78 -8.01 -12.19 -2.82
CA VAL A 78 -9.27 -11.50 -2.45
C VAL A 78 -9.64 -11.66 -0.97
N ARG A 79 -9.26 -12.79 -0.35
CA ARG A 79 -9.50 -13.08 1.07
C ARG A 79 -8.96 -12.00 2.00
N LEU A 80 -7.88 -11.30 1.62
CA LEU A 80 -7.31 -10.20 2.41
C LEU A 80 -8.33 -9.08 2.62
N LEU A 81 -9.03 -8.67 1.55
CA LEU A 81 -10.04 -7.61 1.64
C LEU A 81 -11.31 -8.11 2.31
N LEU A 82 -11.74 -9.36 2.06
CA LEU A 82 -12.92 -9.92 2.70
C LEU A 82 -12.77 -10.04 4.22
N GLN A 83 -11.56 -10.35 4.72
CA GLN A 83 -11.27 -10.48 6.15
C GLN A 83 -10.94 -9.13 6.82
N ASN A 84 -10.45 -8.15 6.05
CA ASN A 84 -10.04 -6.84 6.55
C ASN A 84 -10.80 -5.74 5.81
N SER A 85 -12.13 -5.72 5.92
CA SER A 85 -13.02 -4.86 5.12
C SER A 85 -12.84 -3.35 5.31
N ARG A 86 -12.11 -2.91 6.36
CA ARG A 86 -11.79 -1.50 6.60
C ARG A 86 -10.52 -1.11 5.87
N TYR A 87 -10.51 0.05 5.22
CA TYR A 87 -9.39 0.49 4.38
C TYR A 87 -8.03 0.41 5.08
N GLY A 88 -7.89 0.96 6.30
CA GLY A 88 -6.63 0.92 7.05
C GLY A 88 -6.20 -0.48 7.47
N ALA A 89 -7.16 -1.36 7.79
CA ALA A 89 -6.89 -2.75 8.12
C ALA A 89 -6.44 -3.54 6.87
N PHE A 90 -7.10 -3.32 5.74
CA PHE A 90 -6.73 -3.91 4.45
C PHE A 90 -5.31 -3.50 4.04
N VAL A 91 -4.98 -2.20 4.06
CA VAL A 91 -3.63 -1.71 3.69
C VAL A 91 -2.57 -2.32 4.61
N THR A 92 -2.85 -2.42 5.92
CA THR A 92 -1.92 -3.06 6.87
C THR A 92 -1.72 -4.55 6.55
N ALA A 93 -2.79 -5.28 6.28
CA ALA A 93 -2.73 -6.70 5.94
C ALA A 93 -2.04 -6.94 4.59
N LEU A 94 -2.28 -6.06 3.61
CA LEU A 94 -1.64 -6.11 2.30
C LEU A 94 -0.14 -5.87 2.43
N ARG A 95 0.30 -4.84 3.14
CA ARG A 95 1.74 -4.61 3.42
C ARG A 95 2.39 -5.83 4.08
N ALA A 96 1.72 -6.43 5.07
CA ALA A 96 2.24 -7.60 5.75
C ALA A 96 2.35 -8.82 4.83
N PHE A 97 1.36 -9.02 3.95
CA PHE A 97 1.39 -10.06 2.92
C PHE A 97 2.58 -9.87 1.97
N LEU A 98 2.75 -8.67 1.42
CA LEU A 98 3.81 -8.34 0.46
C LEU A 98 5.22 -8.31 1.08
N ALA A 99 5.32 -7.99 2.37
CA ALA A 99 6.59 -8.00 3.10
C ALA A 99 7.04 -9.41 3.47
N THR A 100 6.14 -10.41 3.40
CA THR A 100 6.51 -11.80 3.59
C THR A 100 7.16 -12.26 2.29
N PRO A 101 8.50 -12.49 2.27
CA PRO A 101 9.11 -13.10 1.09
C PRO A 101 8.46 -14.45 0.87
N ASP A 102 8.31 -14.81 -0.41
CA ASP A 102 7.77 -16.09 -0.83
C ASP A 102 8.58 -17.25 -0.23
N ASP A 103 8.16 -17.75 0.94
CA ASP A 103 8.60 -19.04 1.49
C ASP A 103 7.57 -20.13 1.13
N GLU A 104 6.42 -19.75 0.55
CA GLU A 104 5.23 -20.60 0.36
C GLU A 104 4.58 -20.56 -1.06
N ALA A 105 5.17 -19.96 -2.11
CA ALA A 105 4.82 -20.36 -3.50
C ALA A 105 5.66 -21.56 -3.99
N ALA A 106 6.55 -22.08 -3.13
CA ALA A 106 7.30 -23.31 -3.33
C ALA A 106 6.81 -24.49 -2.46
N ASP A 107 5.49 -24.67 -2.27
CA ASP A 107 4.95 -26.02 -2.02
C ASP A 107 4.54 -26.70 -3.34
N PRO A 108 5.42 -27.48 -3.98
CA PRO A 108 5.14 -28.36 -5.12
C PRO A 108 4.30 -29.60 -4.72
N GLY A 109 3.28 -29.42 -3.88
CA GLY A 109 2.62 -30.48 -3.12
C GLY A 109 1.14 -30.70 -3.39
N ARG A 110 0.57 -30.22 -4.51
CA ARG A 110 -0.79 -30.67 -4.90
C ARG A 110 -0.74 -32.17 -5.26
N PRO A 111 -1.44 -33.08 -4.54
CA PRO A 111 -1.52 -34.46 -4.98
C PRO A 111 -2.32 -34.54 -6.29
N ALA A 112 -1.75 -35.23 -7.27
CA ALA A 112 -2.45 -35.63 -8.48
C ALA A 112 -3.49 -36.70 -8.12
N TRP A 113 -4.77 -36.31 -8.08
CA TRP A 113 -5.87 -37.23 -8.31
C TRP A 113 -7.02 -36.49 -9.00
#